data_AF-A0A840FHW3-F1
#
_entry.id   AF-A0A840FHW3-F1
#
_cell.length_a   1.000
_cell.length_b   1.000
_cell.length_c   1.000
_cell.angle_alpha   90.00
_cell.angle_beta   90.00
_cell.angle_gamma   90.00
#
_symmetry.space_group_name_H-M   'P 1'
#
loop_
_entity.id
_entity.type
_entity.pdbx_description
1 polymer ?
#
loop_
_entity_poly.entity_id
_entity_poly.type
_entity_poly.pdbx_seq_one_letter_code
_entity_poly.pdbx_strand_id
1 'polypeptide(L)'
;MNSLLRAAIAAVIVTSAATPVLAEREMVSVHVSRAGLDLGQPADRARMMKRVRRAAAFACRPVSSAAADYADAQRCRREMSDNGDAAIARLAGSRTAMDTAAN
;
A
#
# COMPACT_ATOMS: atom_id res chain seq x y z
N MET A 1 -33.76 -1.12 26.42
CA MET A 1 -34.01 -1.13 24.97
C MET A 1 -33.55 0.21 24.38
N ASN A 2 -32.40 0.16 23.72
CA ASN A 2 -31.89 0.99 22.62
C ASN A 2 -31.96 2.53 22.72
N SER A 3 -30.86 3.12 23.20
CA SER A 3 -30.51 4.52 22.93
C SER A 3 -30.01 4.66 21.50
N LEU A 4 -30.78 5.36 20.66
CA LEU A 4 -30.35 5.80 19.33
C LEU A 4 -29.57 7.12 19.46
N LEU A 5 -28.24 7.05 19.59
CA LEU A 5 -27.38 8.22 19.34
C LEU A 5 -26.94 8.20 17.87
N ARG A 6 -27.55 9.08 17.08
CA ARG A 6 -27.17 9.37 15.70
C ARG A 6 -25.88 10.19 15.72
N ALA A 7 -24.75 9.56 15.41
CA ALA A 7 -23.51 10.28 15.13
C ALA A 7 -23.59 10.83 13.69
N ALA A 8 -23.58 12.16 13.56
CA ALA A 8 -23.52 12.85 12.28
C ALA A 8 -22.13 12.65 11.66
N ILE A 9 -22.06 11.89 10.57
CA ILE A 9 -20.82 11.72 9.79
C ILE A 9 -20.71 12.95 8.87
N ALA A 10 -19.82 13.87 9.21
CA ALA A 10 -19.47 14.98 8.33
C ALA A 10 -18.61 14.44 7.17
N ALA A 11 -19.20 14.37 5.97
CA ALA A 11 -18.50 14.01 4.75
C ALA A 11 -17.82 15.27 4.16
N VAL A 12 -16.49 15.28 4.12
CA VAL A 12 -15.72 16.28 3.36
C VAL A 12 -15.34 15.65 2.03
N ILE A 13 -15.91 16.15 0.94
CA ILE A 13 -15.57 15.77 -0.43
C ILE A 13 -14.66 16.86 -0.99
N VAL A 14 -13.39 16.52 -1.24
CA VAL A 14 -12.47 17.36 -2.00
C VAL A 14 -12.42 16.80 -3.42
N THR A 15 -13.03 17.49 -4.38
CA THR A 15 -12.91 17.18 -5.81
C THR A 15 -11.80 18.02 -6.42
N SER A 16 -10.69 17.39 -6.76
CA SER A 16 -9.64 18.01 -7.57
C SER A 16 -10.02 17.89 -9.04
N ALA A 17 -10.25 19.03 -9.70
CA ALA A 17 -10.38 19.10 -11.15
C ALA A 17 -9.08 18.60 -11.80
N ALA A 18 -9.18 17.63 -12.70
CA ALA A 18 -8.05 17.04 -13.41
C ALA A 18 -8.26 17.22 -14.92
N THR A 19 -7.26 17.81 -15.58
CA THR A 19 -6.67 17.34 -16.85
C THR A 19 -5.40 18.15 -17.11
N PRO A 20 -4.27 17.50 -17.44
CA PRO A 20 -4.06 17.11 -18.84
C PRO A 20 -3.66 15.64 -19.01
N VAL A 21 -4.00 15.12 -20.20
CA VAL A 21 -3.67 13.80 -20.78
C VAL A 21 -2.37 13.21 -20.23
N LEU A 22 -2.50 12.35 -19.24
CA LEU A 22 -1.52 11.31 -18.92
C LEU A 22 -2.06 10.06 -19.59
N ALA A 23 -1.24 9.38 -20.40
CA ALA A 23 -1.51 7.97 -20.72
C ALA A 23 -1.93 7.29 -19.42
N GLU A 24 -3.15 6.74 -19.35
CA GLU A 24 -3.69 6.14 -18.14
C GLU A 24 -2.68 5.12 -17.63
N ARG A 25 -1.88 5.53 -16.64
CA ARG A 25 -0.90 4.64 -16.03
C ARG A 25 -1.73 3.58 -15.34
N GLU A 26 -1.57 2.33 -15.76
CA GLU A 26 -2.27 1.22 -15.14
C GLU A 26 -1.98 1.23 -13.64
N MET A 27 -3.03 1.46 -12.85
CA MET A 27 -2.91 1.57 -11.41
C MET A 27 -2.97 0.16 -10.81
N VAL A 28 -1.78 -0.41 -10.56
CA VAL A 28 -1.65 -1.71 -9.92
C VAL A 28 -1.75 -1.55 -8.40
N SER A 29 -2.69 -2.26 -7.78
CA SER A 29 -2.84 -2.30 -6.33
C SER A 29 -2.88 -3.75 -5.82
N VAL A 30 -2.26 -3.99 -4.66
CA VAL A 30 -2.29 -5.30 -4.00
C VAL A 30 -2.56 -5.12 -2.51
N HIS A 31 -3.32 -6.04 -1.93
CA HIS A 31 -3.52 -6.10 -0.50
C HIS A 31 -2.64 -7.22 0.09
N VAL A 32 -1.83 -6.87 1.09
CA VAL A 32 -0.93 -7.81 1.78
C VAL A 32 -1.26 -7.83 3.26
N SER A 33 -1.58 -9.01 3.78
CA SER A 33 -1.91 -9.17 5.19
C SER A 33 -0.67 -9.02 6.09
N ARG A 34 -0.85 -8.24 7.16
CA ARG A 34 0.10 -8.07 8.26
C ARG A 34 -0.05 -9.15 9.36
N ALA A 35 -0.98 -10.09 9.22
CA ALA A 35 -1.26 -11.07 10.27
C ALA A 35 0.02 -11.78 10.75
N GLY A 36 0.17 -11.82 12.08
CA GLY A 36 1.31 -12.43 12.78
C GLY A 36 2.63 -11.67 12.64
N LEU A 37 2.64 -10.38 12.29
CA LEU A 37 3.85 -9.57 12.20
C LEU A 37 3.79 -8.36 13.12
N ASP A 38 4.87 -8.12 13.85
CA ASP A 38 5.13 -6.87 14.56
C ASP A 38 6.04 -5.96 13.73
N LEU A 39 5.48 -4.93 13.09
CA LEU A 39 6.29 -4.00 12.28
C LEU A 39 7.23 -3.10 13.12
N GLY A 40 7.14 -3.11 14.45
CA GLY A 40 8.16 -2.54 15.33
C GLY A 40 9.48 -3.32 15.25
N GLN A 41 9.43 -4.61 14.93
CA GLN A 41 10.60 -5.48 14.84
C GLN A 41 11.22 -5.48 13.42
N PRO A 42 12.55 -5.28 13.27
CA PRO A 42 13.21 -5.28 11.96
C PRO A 42 13.00 -6.59 11.18
N ALA A 43 13.02 -7.74 11.87
CA ALA A 43 12.83 -9.04 11.26
C ALA A 43 11.44 -9.19 10.61
N ASP A 44 10.41 -8.67 11.27
CA ASP A 44 9.04 -8.76 10.81
C ASP A 44 8.72 -7.74 9.72
N ARG A 45 9.37 -6.56 9.73
CA ARG A 45 9.38 -5.65 8.56
C ARG A 45 9.97 -6.32 7.33
N ALA A 46 11.11 -7.02 7.48
CA ALA A 46 11.71 -7.76 6.37
C ALA A 46 10.79 -8.89 5.87
N ARG A 47 10.07 -9.58 6.77
CA ARG A 47 9.05 -10.59 6.40
C ARG A 47 7.89 -9.94 5.63
N MET A 48 7.39 -8.80 6.10
CA MET A 48 6.34 -8.05 5.39
C MET A 48 6.80 -7.65 4.00
N MET A 49 8.02 -7.12 3.86
CA MET A 49 8.58 -6.74 2.58
C MET A 49 8.74 -7.93 1.62
N LYS A 50 9.09 -9.12 2.13
CA LYS A 50 9.08 -10.35 1.34
C LYS A 50 7.67 -10.69 0.82
N ARG A 51 6.62 -10.49 1.63
CA ARG A 51 5.22 -10.70 1.20
C ARG A 51 4.85 -9.70 0.09
N VAL A 52 5.22 -8.43 0.24
CA VAL A 52 5.01 -7.39 -0.78
C VAL A 52 5.70 -7.75 -2.09
N ARG A 53 6.99 -8.13 -2.06
CA ARG A 53 7.73 -8.53 -3.28
C ARG A 53 7.09 -9.72 -3.99
N ARG A 54 6.55 -10.69 -3.24
CA ARG A 54 5.80 -11.83 -3.82
C ARG A 54 4.51 -11.37 -4.49
N ALA A 55 3.73 -10.51 -3.84
CA ALA A 55 2.50 -9.95 -4.41
C ALA A 55 2.81 -9.11 -5.67
N ALA A 56 3.87 -8.30 -5.64
CA ALA A 56 4.32 -7.53 -6.79
C ALA A 56 4.76 -8.42 -7.96
N ALA A 57 5.45 -9.53 -7.70
CA ALA A 57 5.83 -10.46 -8.77
C ALA A 57 4.61 -11.13 -9.45
N PHE A 58 3.51 -11.32 -8.71
CA PHE A 58 2.26 -11.86 -9.24
C PHE A 58 1.47 -10.81 -10.02
N ALA A 59 1.39 -9.58 -9.50
CA ALA A 59 0.65 -8.49 -10.14
C ALA A 59 1.39 -7.89 -11.36
N CYS A 60 2.72 -7.74 -11.27
CA CYS A 60 3.56 -7.17 -12.32
C CYS A 60 4.18 -8.28 -13.18
N ARG A 61 3.38 -8.89 -14.06
CA ARG A 61 3.84 -9.87 -15.04
C ARG A 61 3.98 -9.23 -16.42
N PRO A 62 5.01 -9.60 -17.21
CA PRO A 62 5.08 -9.14 -18.59
C PRO A 62 3.89 -9.71 -19.36
N VAL A 63 3.29 -8.88 -20.22
CA VAL A 63 2.13 -9.27 -21.04
C VAL A 63 2.52 -10.03 -22.30
N SER A 64 3.79 -9.89 -22.74
CA SER A 64 4.36 -10.67 -23.84
C SER A 64 5.86 -10.99 -23.60
N SER A 65 6.50 -11.65 -24.57
CA SER A 65 7.94 -11.89 -24.56
C SER A 65 8.78 -10.72 -25.07
N ALA A 66 8.16 -9.57 -25.39
CA ALA A 66 8.87 -8.38 -25.84
C ALA A 66 9.76 -7.79 -24.73
N ALA A 67 10.95 -7.32 -25.10
CA ALA A 67 11.90 -6.73 -24.14
C ALA A 67 11.31 -5.52 -23.38
N ALA A 68 10.46 -4.73 -24.04
CA ALA A 68 9.77 -3.60 -23.44
C ALA A 68 8.83 -4.05 -22.30
N ASP A 69 8.07 -5.12 -22.49
CA ASP A 69 7.13 -5.63 -21.48
C ASP A 69 7.87 -6.22 -20.28
N TYR A 70 9.04 -6.82 -20.48
CA TYR A 70 9.91 -7.22 -19.38
C TYR A 70 10.43 -6.01 -18.61
N ALA A 71 10.89 -4.97 -19.30
CA ALA A 71 11.38 -3.76 -18.67
C ALA A 71 10.28 -3.07 -17.85
N ASP A 72 9.05 -3.03 -18.37
CA ASP A 72 7.89 -2.48 -17.67
C ASP A 72 7.48 -3.32 -16.45
N ALA A 73 7.40 -4.64 -16.59
CA ALA A 73 7.15 -5.53 -15.45
C ALA A 73 8.20 -5.36 -14.33
N GLN A 74 9.47 -5.18 -14.68
CA GLN A 74 10.54 -4.92 -13.71
C GLN A 74 10.40 -3.53 -13.07
N ARG A 75 9.98 -2.51 -13.85
CA ARG A 75 9.69 -1.17 -13.33
C ARG A 75 8.53 -1.22 -12.33
N CYS A 76 7.41 -1.86 -12.68
CA CYS A 76 6.27 -2.08 -11.80
C CYS A 76 6.69 -2.76 -10.47
N ARG A 77 7.54 -3.79 -10.52
CA ARG A 77 8.03 -4.48 -9.30
C ARG A 77 8.86 -3.59 -8.39
N ARG A 78 9.70 -2.71 -8.97
CA ARG A 78 10.48 -1.73 -8.21
C ARG A 78 9.57 -0.72 -7.55
N GLU A 79 8.67 -0.11 -8.31
CA GLU A 79 7.73 0.89 -7.81
C GLU A 79 6.81 0.33 -6.71
N MET A 80 6.30 -0.89 -6.87
CA MET A 80 5.53 -1.59 -5.83
C MET A 80 6.36 -1.89 -4.58
N SER A 81 7.66 -2.14 -4.73
CA SER A 81 8.55 -2.35 -3.59
C SER A 81 8.80 -1.06 -2.82
N ASP A 82 9.05 0.05 -3.53
CA ASP A 82 9.29 1.36 -2.93
C ASP A 82 8.03 1.89 -2.22
N ASN A 83 6.87 1.76 -2.87
CA ASN A 83 5.58 2.09 -2.27
C ASN A 83 5.28 1.22 -1.04
N GLY A 84 5.61 -0.07 -1.11
CA GLY A 84 5.46 -1.02 -0.02
C GLY A 84 6.34 -0.67 1.19
N ASP A 85 7.59 -0.30 0.96
CA ASP A 85 8.52 0.11 2.02
C ASP A 85 8.01 1.37 2.73
N ALA A 86 7.59 2.39 1.96
CA ALA A 86 6.99 3.59 2.52
C ALA A 86 5.70 3.30 3.32
N ALA A 87 4.87 2.36 2.85
CA ALA A 87 3.68 1.94 3.58
C ALA A 87 4.01 1.21 4.90
N ILE A 88 5.00 0.32 4.89
CA ILE A 88 5.49 -0.37 6.09
C ILE A 88 6.04 0.64 7.09
N ALA A 89 6.82 1.63 6.65
CA ALA A 89 7.36 2.69 7.49
C ALA A 89 6.25 3.51 8.17
N ARG A 90 5.22 3.92 7.42
CA ARG A 90 4.05 4.62 7.98
C ARG A 90 3.35 3.76 9.03
N LEU A 91 3.07 2.49 8.72
CA LEU A 91 2.40 1.56 9.63
C LEU A 91 3.20 1.28 10.90
N ALA A 92 4.53 1.26 10.80
CA ALA A 92 5.42 1.11 11.95
C ALA A 92 5.39 2.37 12.84
N GLY A 93 5.47 3.56 12.24
CA GLY A 93 5.41 4.84 12.97
C GLY A 93 4.05 5.11 13.63
N SER A 94 2.94 4.73 13.00
CA SER A 94 1.59 4.87 13.58
C SER A 94 1.41 4.07 14.87
N ARG A 95 2.07 2.91 14.99
CA ARG A 95 2.04 2.11 16.22
C ARG A 95 2.72 2.85 17.37
N THR A 96 3.91 3.39 17.13
CA THR A 96 4.65 4.16 18.15
C THR A 96 3.86 5.36 18.66
N ALA A 97 3.13 6.05 17.78
CA ALA A 97 2.28 7.18 18.16
C ALA A 97 1.09 6.75 19.04
N MET A 98 0.44 5.63 18.71
CA MET A 98 -0.65 5.06 19.53
C MET A 98 -0.16 4.60 20.90
N ASP A 99 1.02 3.97 20.98
CA ASP A 99 1.61 3.51 22.24
C ASP A 99 1.97 4.69 23.17
N THR A 100 2.38 5.83 22.59
CA THR A 100 2.69 7.06 23.35
C THR A 100 1.44 7.77 23.86
N ALA A 101 0.33 7.73 23.12
CA ALA A 101 -0.94 8.34 23.53
C ALA A 101 -1.69 7.54 24.61
N ALA A 102 -1.26 6.31 24.89
CA ALA A 102 -1.86 5.44 25.90
C ALA A 102 -1.16 5.51 27.27
N ASN A 103 -0.14 6.37 27.43
CA ASN A 103 0.70 6.45 28.63
C ASN A 103 0.66 7.86 29.26
#